data_AF-A0A944D174-F1
#
_entry.id   AF-A0A944D174-F1
#
_cell.length_a   1.000
_cell.length_b   1.000
_cell.length_c   1.000
_cell.angle_alpha   90.00
_cell.angle_beta   90.00
_cell.angle_gamma   90.00
#
_symmetry.space_group_name_H-M   'P 1'
#
loop_
_entity.id
_entity.type
_entity.pdbx_description
1 polymer ?
#
loop_
_entity_poly.entity_id
_entity_poly.type
_entity_poly.pdbx_seq_one_letter_code
_entity_poly.pdbx_strand_id
1 'polypeptide(L)'
;SQNSIAAAAIGLGLSQSSKLVGNIGNTFGISDLHVTTAGIGDNTKVVVSGSLTPKFKVKYGTGIFASLSELTLRYRLAPQLYLQWVSSVNQTIDLMYKFEFD
;
A
#
# COMPACT_ATOMS: atom_id res chain seq x y z
N SER A 1 19.89 -33.73 17.32
CA SER A 1 20.04 -33.14 15.98
C SER A 1 18.89 -33.44 15.02
N GLN A 2 17.91 -34.31 15.34
CA GLN A 2 16.78 -34.62 14.44
C GLN A 2 15.68 -33.53 14.36
N ASN A 3 15.56 -32.65 15.35
CA ASN A 3 14.53 -31.58 15.35
C ASN A 3 14.83 -30.40 14.42
N SER A 4 16.09 -30.15 14.04
CA SER A 4 16.44 -29.00 13.20
C SER A 4 16.13 -29.22 11.72
N ILE A 5 16.24 -30.45 11.23
CA ILE A 5 15.91 -30.81 9.84
C ILE A 5 14.39 -30.77 9.64
N ALA A 6 13.61 -31.23 10.62
CA ALA A 6 12.15 -31.12 10.60
C ALA A 6 11.69 -29.64 10.61
N ALA A 7 12.30 -28.80 11.45
CA ALA A 7 11.98 -27.37 11.50
C ALA A 7 12.35 -26.63 10.19
N ALA A 8 13.49 -26.97 9.58
CA ALA A 8 13.89 -26.41 8.29
C ALA A 8 12.95 -26.85 7.15
N ALA A 9 12.52 -28.11 7.14
CA ALA A 9 11.57 -28.62 6.16
C ALA A 9 10.17 -27.97 6.28
N ILE A 10 9.69 -27.74 7.51
CA ILE A 10 8.44 -27.02 7.77
C ILE A 10 8.57 -25.54 7.36
N GLY A 11 9.70 -24.89 7.62
CA GLY A 11 9.98 -23.52 7.18
C GLY A 11 9.98 -23.36 5.66
N LEU A 12 10.53 -24.34 4.92
CA LEU A 12 10.50 -24.35 3.45
C LEU A 12 9.10 -24.66 2.90
N GLY A 13 8.36 -25.58 3.53
CA GLY A 13 6.96 -25.89 3.16
C GLY A 13 6.01 -24.71 3.34
N LEU A 14 6.15 -23.95 4.43
CA LEU A 14 5.39 -22.71 4.67
C LEU A 14 5.83 -21.57 3.75
N SER A 15 7.11 -21.50 3.36
CA SER A 15 7.60 -20.52 2.39
C SER A 15 7.07 -20.76 0.96
N GLN A 16 6.84 -22.03 0.59
CA GLN A 16 6.24 -22.38 -0.70
C GLN A 16 4.72 -22.23 -0.70
N SER A 17 4.03 -22.55 0.40
CA SER A 17 2.59 -22.33 0.50
C SER A 17 2.22 -20.84 0.64
N SER A 18 3.04 -20.03 1.32
CA SER A 18 2.87 -18.57 1.39
C SER A 18 3.04 -17.88 0.01
N LYS A 19 3.74 -18.52 -0.93
CA LYS A 19 3.86 -18.04 -2.32
C LYS A 19 2.68 -18.42 -3.20
N LEU A 20 1.86 -19.41 -2.81
CA LEU A 20 0.80 -19.98 -3.64
C LEU A 20 -0.62 -19.50 -3.29
N VAL A 21 -0.86 -18.97 -2.08
CA VAL A 21 -2.22 -18.56 -1.65
C VAL A 21 -2.57 -17.08 -1.97
N GLY A 22 -1.61 -16.26 -2.39
CA GLY A 22 -1.89 -14.86 -2.80
C GLY A 22 -2.43 -14.67 -4.23
N ASN A 23 -2.62 -15.75 -5.00
CA ASN A 23 -2.99 -15.71 -6.42
C ASN A 23 -4.50 -15.50 -6.69
N ILE A 24 -5.31 -15.13 -5.69
CA ILE A 24 -6.72 -14.79 -5.89
C ILE A 24 -6.86 -13.26 -5.95
N GLY A 25 -6.58 -12.70 -7.13
CA GLY A 25 -6.77 -11.29 -7.49
C GLY A 25 -6.43 -10.97 -8.95
N ASN A 26 -6.47 -11.98 -9.82
CA ASN A 26 -5.70 -12.08 -11.06
C ASN A 26 -6.45 -11.60 -12.31
N THR A 27 -7.11 -10.43 -12.24
CA THR A 27 -7.60 -9.78 -13.48
C THR A 27 -7.04 -8.39 -13.68
N PHE A 28 -6.65 -7.68 -12.60
CA PHE A 28 -6.00 -6.36 -12.70
C PHE A 28 -4.83 -6.15 -11.73
N GLY A 29 -4.49 -7.12 -10.87
CA GLY A 29 -3.35 -7.01 -9.94
C GLY A 29 -3.50 -5.92 -8.87
N ILE A 30 -4.69 -5.35 -8.70
CA ILE A 30 -5.03 -4.36 -7.67
C ILE A 30 -5.95 -5.02 -6.65
N SER A 31 -5.57 -4.99 -5.36
CA SER A 31 -6.37 -5.41 -4.20
C SER A 31 -6.83 -4.20 -3.38
N ASP A 32 -7.75 -4.44 -2.45
CA ASP A 32 -8.19 -3.45 -1.44
C ASP A 32 -8.65 -2.11 -2.04
N LEU A 33 -9.49 -2.18 -3.09
CA LEU A 33 -10.00 -0.98 -3.74
C LEU A 33 -11.05 -0.31 -2.85
N HIS A 34 -10.85 0.97 -2.54
CA HIS A 34 -11.76 1.78 -1.75
C HIS A 34 -12.00 3.13 -2.42
N VAL A 35 -13.24 3.62 -2.31
CA VAL A 35 -13.63 4.98 -2.70
C VAL A 35 -14.05 5.73 -1.44
N THR A 36 -13.42 6.88 -1.22
CA THR A 36 -13.66 7.74 -0.05
C THR A 36 -13.75 9.19 -0.47
N THR A 37 -14.37 10.05 0.34
CA THR A 37 -14.30 11.50 0.18
C THR A 37 -13.33 12.08 1.21
N ALA A 38 -12.53 13.09 0.82
CA ALA A 38 -11.60 13.77 1.71
C ALA A 38 -11.64 15.28 1.49
N GLY A 39 -11.27 16.07 2.51
CA GLY A 39 -11.33 17.53 2.47
C GLY A 39 -12.70 18.10 2.85
N ILE A 40 -12.77 19.42 2.96
CA ILE A 40 -13.97 20.18 3.37
C ILE A 40 -14.07 21.43 2.49
N GLY A 41 -15.28 21.86 2.15
CA GLY A 41 -15.52 23.05 1.31
C GLY A 41 -15.00 22.87 -0.11
N ASP A 42 -14.34 23.88 -0.66
CA ASP A 42 -13.81 23.86 -2.04
C ASP A 42 -12.70 22.82 -2.25
N ASN A 43 -12.10 22.32 -1.16
CA ASN A 43 -11.07 21.29 -1.18
C ASN A 43 -11.64 19.86 -1.09
N THR A 44 -12.97 19.70 -1.19
CA THR A 44 -13.61 18.39 -1.20
C THR A 44 -13.18 17.61 -2.45
N LYS A 45 -12.66 16.39 -2.25
CA LYS A 45 -12.20 15.49 -3.30
C LYS A 45 -12.77 14.08 -3.14
N VAL A 46 -13.02 13.42 -4.26
CA VAL A 46 -13.23 11.97 -4.33
C VAL A 46 -11.87 11.31 -4.45
N VAL A 47 -11.59 10.32 -3.62
CA VAL A 47 -10.34 9.58 -3.58
C VAL A 47 -10.61 8.12 -3.84
N VAL A 48 -9.96 7.59 -4.86
CA VAL A 48 -9.88 6.15 -5.14
C VAL A 48 -8.53 5.66 -4.63
N SER A 49 -8.51 4.56 -3.89
CA SER A 49 -7.28 3.97 -3.36
C SER A 49 -7.27 2.47 -3.52
N GLY A 50 -6.08 1.90 -3.69
CA GLY A 50 -5.89 0.46 -3.81
C GLY A 50 -4.44 0.04 -3.55
N SER A 51 -4.20 -1.25 -3.49
CA SER A 51 -2.89 -1.85 -3.30
C SER A 51 -2.51 -2.64 -4.56
N LEU A 52 -1.36 -2.33 -5.17
CA LEU A 52 -0.80 -3.14 -6.26
C LEU A 52 -0.03 -4.34 -5.72
N THR A 53 0.54 -4.18 -4.52
CA THR A 53 1.12 -5.27 -3.74
C THR A 53 0.86 -5.00 -2.26
N PRO A 54 1.05 -5.97 -1.35
CA PRO A 54 0.96 -5.73 0.09
C PRO A 54 1.91 -4.66 0.65
N LYS A 55 2.91 -4.22 -0.14
CA LYS A 55 3.87 -3.17 0.22
C LYS A 55 3.69 -1.88 -0.58
N PHE A 56 2.92 -1.90 -1.67
CA PHE A 56 2.78 -0.77 -2.59
C PHE A 56 1.32 -0.36 -2.73
N LYS A 57 1.01 0.83 -2.20
CA LYS A 57 -0.33 1.42 -2.21
C LYS A 57 -0.36 2.63 -3.13
N VAL A 58 -1.49 2.81 -3.79
CA VAL A 58 -1.75 3.92 -4.71
C VAL A 58 -3.03 4.61 -4.29
N LYS A 59 -3.03 5.94 -4.34
CA LYS A 59 -4.25 6.75 -4.18
C LYS A 59 -4.30 7.79 -5.29
N TYR A 60 -5.48 7.96 -5.86
CA TYR A 60 -5.77 9.01 -6.82
C TYR A 60 -6.99 9.80 -6.34
N GLY A 61 -6.80 11.09 -6.11
CA GLY A 61 -7.85 12.01 -5.68
C GLY A 61 -8.16 13.05 -6.74
N THR A 62 -9.43 13.36 -6.95
CA THR A 62 -9.88 14.44 -7.82
C THR A 62 -10.86 15.35 -7.08
N GLY A 63 -10.64 16.66 -7.14
CA GLY A 63 -11.51 17.65 -6.51
C GLY A 63 -12.88 17.71 -7.18
N ILE A 64 -13.93 17.82 -6.36
CA ILE A 64 -15.32 17.92 -6.83
C ILE A 64 -15.65 19.36 -7.25
N PHE A 65 -15.09 20.34 -6.52
CA PHE A 65 -15.34 21.77 -6.75
C PHE A 65 -14.16 22.47 -7.45
N ALA A 66 -12.93 22.09 -7.14
CA ALA A 66 -11.73 22.55 -7.83
C ALA A 66 -11.15 21.42 -8.71
N SER A 67 -10.72 21.74 -9.94
CA SER A 67 -10.07 20.77 -10.85
C SER A 67 -8.63 20.46 -10.45
N LEU A 68 -8.43 20.01 -9.21
CA LEU A 68 -7.14 19.57 -8.69
C LEU A 68 -7.12 18.05 -8.60
N SER A 69 -6.08 17.44 -9.18
CA SER A 69 -5.85 16.00 -9.10
C SER A 69 -4.57 15.71 -8.33
N GLU A 70 -4.60 14.66 -7.51
CA GLU A 70 -3.48 14.27 -6.65
C GLU A 70 -3.26 12.76 -6.76
N LEU A 71 -2.05 12.38 -7.16
CA LEU A 71 -1.58 11.00 -7.17
C LEU A 71 -0.62 10.80 -5.99
N THR A 72 -0.93 9.84 -5.13
CA THR A 72 -0.05 9.42 -4.04
C THR A 72 0.38 7.98 -4.24
N LEU A 73 1.69 7.75 -4.26
CA LEU A 73 2.31 6.44 -4.24
C LEU A 73 2.98 6.23 -2.89
N ARG A 74 2.73 5.09 -2.24
CA ARG A 74 3.35 4.74 -0.97
C ARG A 74 3.95 3.35 -1.03
N TYR A 75 5.25 3.27 -0.78
CA TYR A 75 6.00 2.02 -0.69
C TYR A 75 6.53 1.80 0.74
N ARG A 76 6.35 0.60 1.27
CA ARG A 76 6.87 0.22 2.59
C ARG A 76 8.25 -0.40 2.45
N LEU A 77 9.27 0.33 2.89
CA LEU A 77 10.68 -0.08 2.84
C LEU A 77 11.01 -1.10 3.93
N ALA A 78 10.56 -0.85 5.15
CA ALA A 78 10.75 -1.70 6.32
C ALA A 78 9.49 -1.64 7.22
N PRO A 79 9.36 -2.46 8.28
CA PRO A 79 8.35 -2.20 9.32
C PRO A 79 8.45 -0.73 9.77
N GLN A 80 7.31 -0.04 9.81
CA GLN A 80 7.21 1.38 10.20
C GLN A 80 7.94 2.41 9.31
N LEU A 81 8.71 2.01 8.29
CA LEU A 81 9.42 2.91 7.35
C LEU A 81 8.76 2.93 5.97
N TYR A 82 8.37 4.12 5.50
CA TYR A 82 7.62 4.33 4.27
C TYR A 82 8.29 5.38 3.39
N LEU A 83 8.40 5.09 2.10
CA LEU A 83 8.66 6.09 1.07
C LEU A 83 7.33 6.49 0.45
N GLN A 84 7.08 7.79 0.38
CA GLN A 84 5.89 8.34 -0.23
C GLN A 84 6.29 9.32 -1.33
N TRP A 85 5.62 9.22 -2.46
CA TRP A 85 5.67 10.23 -3.51
C TRP A 85 4.28 10.78 -3.74
N VAL A 86 4.17 12.10 -3.78
CA VAL A 86 2.93 12.82 -4.02
C VAL A 86 3.11 13.72 -5.22
N SER A 87 2.20 13.62 -6.19
CA SER A 87 2.12 14.50 -7.35
C SER A 87 0.76 15.18 -7.36
N SER A 88 0.77 16.50 -7.24
CA SER A 88 -0.40 17.37 -7.32
C SER A 88 0.00 18.58 -8.16
N VAL A 89 -0.29 19.82 -7.72
CA VAL A 89 0.31 21.04 -8.31
C VAL A 89 1.84 21.00 -8.25
N ASN A 90 2.36 20.51 -7.12
CA ASN A 90 3.78 20.29 -6.90
C ASN A 90 4.06 18.80 -6.70
N GLN A 91 5.32 18.42 -6.82
CA GLN A 91 5.79 17.06 -6.60
C GLN A 91 6.67 17.00 -5.35
N THR A 92 6.44 15.99 -4.51
CA THR A 92 7.17 15.80 -3.25
C THR A 92 7.53 14.33 -3.07
N ILE A 93 8.70 14.07 -2.50
CA ILE A 93 9.14 12.75 -2.03
C ILE A 93 9.40 12.85 -0.52
N ASP A 94 8.68 12.04 0.25
CA ASP A 94 8.80 11.97 1.71
C ASP A 94 9.32 10.59 2.15
N LEU A 95 10.24 10.58 3.12
CA LEU A 95 10.63 9.37 3.85
C LEU A 95 10.10 9.47 5.28
N MET A 96 9.19 8.55 5.65
CA MET A 96 8.43 8.61 6.89
C MET A 96 8.70 7.40 7.77
N TYR A 97 9.07 7.62 9.03
CA TYR A 97 9.16 6.58 10.05
C TYR A 97 8.07 6.77 11.10
N LYS A 98 7.29 5.72 11.40
CA LYS A 98 6.21 5.76 12.40
C LYS A 98 6.69 5.17 13.72
N PHE A 99 6.71 5.97 14.78
CA PHE A 99 6.85 5.49 16.15
C PHE A 99 5.47 5.18 16.72
N GLU A 100 5.35 4.05 17.41
CA GLU A 100 4.17 3.70 18.20
C GLU A 100 4.63 3.64 19.65
N PHE A 101 3.95 4.40 20.52
CA PHE A 101 4.18 4.38 21.96
C PHE A 101 2.96 3.74 22.59
N ASP A 102 3.19 2.79 23.50
CA ASP A 102 2.16 2.18 24.34
C ASP A 102 1.79 3.09 25.52
#